data_AF-A0A937SQW5-F1
#
_entry.id   AF-A0A937SQW5-F1
#
_cell.length_a   1.000
_cell.length_b   1.000
_cell.length_c   1.000
_cell.angle_alpha   90.00
_cell.angle_beta   90.00
_cell.angle_gamma   90.00
#
_symmetry.space_group_name_H-M   'P 1'
#
loop_
_entity.id
_entity.type
_entity.pdbx_description
1 polymer ?
#
loop_
_entity_poly.entity_id
_entity_poly.type
_entity_poly.pdbx_seq_one_letter_code
_entity_poly.pdbx_strand_id
1 'polypeptide(L)'
;MAVALEYDPDSEFAPKVVAGGRGAIAEQILQIAFAQGVKVREDADLAEMLSAIDVDSEIPLEAFAAVAEILTYVYRANGNMPDFINEEDAPDDPEDTGETP
;
A
#
# COMPACT_ATOMS: atom_id res chain seq x y z
N MET A 1 -1.39 -9.85 -11.50
CA MET A 1 -1.89 -8.46 -11.63
C MET A 1 -0.91 -7.56 -10.91
N ALA A 2 -0.72 -6.32 -11.34
CA ALA A 2 0.09 -5.36 -10.63
C ALA A 2 -0.64 -4.02 -10.59
N VAL A 3 -0.50 -3.32 -9.48
CA VAL A 3 -1.00 -1.96 -9.26
C VAL A 3 0.15 -1.16 -8.65
N ALA A 4 0.36 0.07 -9.13
CA ALA A 4 1.36 0.98 -8.62
C ALA A 4 0.68 2.13 -7.89
N LEU A 5 1.20 2.46 -6.71
CA LEU A 5 0.72 3.54 -5.86
C LEU A 5 1.76 4.66 -5.79
N GLU A 6 1.27 5.89 -5.74
CA GLU A 6 2.07 7.07 -5.42
C GLU A 6 1.56 7.68 -4.12
N TYR A 7 2.51 8.04 -3.25
CA TYR A 7 2.24 8.78 -2.03
C TYR A 7 3.36 9.79 -1.80
N ASP A 8 2.97 11.04 -1.56
CA ASP A 8 3.86 12.12 -1.17
C ASP A 8 3.49 12.54 0.26
N PRO A 9 4.37 12.29 1.27
CA PRO A 9 4.08 12.64 2.66
C PRO A 9 4.06 14.14 2.92
N ASP A 10 4.67 14.96 2.05
CA ASP A 10 4.67 16.43 2.17
C ASP A 10 3.41 17.04 1.52
N SER A 11 2.56 16.21 0.91
CA SER A 11 1.34 16.61 0.22
C SER A 11 0.10 16.38 1.07
N GLU A 12 -0.88 17.29 0.95
CA GLU A 12 -2.20 17.13 1.59
C GLU A 12 -3.09 16.10 0.86
N PHE A 13 -2.65 15.58 -0.28
CA PHE A 13 -3.43 14.63 -1.09
C PHE A 13 -3.28 13.19 -0.62
N ALA A 14 -4.38 12.44 -0.68
CA ALA A 14 -4.39 11.01 -0.42
C ALA A 14 -3.49 10.23 -1.42
N PRO A 15 -2.98 9.05 -1.04
CA PRO A 15 -2.29 8.17 -1.98
C PRO A 15 -3.17 7.86 -3.21
N LYS A 16 -2.52 7.69 -4.36
CA LYS A 16 -3.21 7.50 -5.66
C LYS A 16 -2.75 6.25 -6.37
N VAL A 17 -3.64 5.67 -7.15
CA VAL A 17 -3.29 4.63 -8.12
C VAL A 17 -2.74 5.30 -9.37
N VAL A 18 -1.49 5.03 -9.73
CA VAL A 18 -0.83 5.65 -10.90
C VAL A 18 -0.60 4.68 -12.05
N ALA A 19 -0.72 3.37 -11.79
CA ALA A 19 -0.76 2.36 -12.83
C ALA A 19 -1.50 1.11 -12.35
N GLY A 20 -2.12 0.38 -13.28
CA GLY A 20 -2.76 -0.90 -13.01
C GLY A 20 -2.77 -1.78 -14.25
N GLY A 21 -2.58 -3.09 -14.08
CA GLY A 21 -2.51 -4.00 -15.21
C GLY A 21 -2.55 -5.48 -14.88
N ARG A 22 -2.83 -6.28 -15.92
CA ARG A 22 -2.83 -7.74 -15.89
C ARG A 22 -1.96 -8.30 -17.01
N GLY A 23 -1.51 -9.56 -16.88
CA GLY A 23 -0.65 -10.23 -17.86
C GLY A 23 0.59 -9.41 -18.20
N ALA A 24 0.84 -9.21 -19.50
CA ALA A 24 2.02 -8.49 -20.00
C ALA A 24 2.14 -7.05 -19.46
N ILE A 25 1.04 -6.36 -19.16
CA ILE A 25 1.09 -5.02 -18.57
C ILE A 25 1.59 -5.09 -17.12
N ALA A 26 1.13 -6.08 -16.35
CA ALA A 26 1.61 -6.30 -14.98
C ALA A 26 3.12 -6.61 -14.97
N GLU A 27 3.59 -7.44 -15.91
CA GLU A 27 5.00 -7.76 -16.07
C GLU A 27 5.84 -6.50 -16.37
N GLN A 28 5.35 -5.61 -17.24
CA GLN A 28 6.02 -4.33 -17.54
C GLN A 28 6.07 -3.40 -16.32
N ILE A 29 4.97 -3.28 -15.56
CA ILE A 29 4.94 -2.50 -14.32
C ILE A 29 6.01 -3.01 -13.34
N LEU A 30 6.08 -4.32 -13.14
CA LEU A 30 7.07 -4.94 -12.26
C LEU A 30 8.51 -4.72 -12.75
N GLN A 31 8.77 -4.87 -14.06
CA GLN A 31 10.08 -4.61 -14.64
C GLN A 31 10.54 -3.16 -14.41
N ILE A 32 9.65 -2.18 -14.61
CA ILE A 32 9.94 -0.77 -14.36
C ILE A 32 10.21 -0.54 -12.87
N ALA A 33 9.37 -1.10 -11.99
CA ALA A 33 9.53 -0.97 -10.54
C ALA A 33 10.91 -1.49 -10.08
N PHE A 34 11.30 -2.70 -10.52
CA PHE A 34 12.61 -3.26 -10.19
C PHE A 34 13.77 -2.44 -10.77
N ALA A 35 13.64 -1.95 -12.01
CA ALA A 35 14.68 -1.14 -12.65
C ALA A 35 14.88 0.22 -11.96
N GLN A 36 13.83 0.77 -11.36
CA GLN A 36 13.87 2.05 -10.64
C GLN A 36 14.10 1.89 -9.12
N GLY A 37 14.20 0.65 -8.61
CA GLY A 37 14.34 0.38 -7.18
C GLY A 37 13.08 0.68 -6.37
N VAL A 38 11.90 0.75 -7.02
CA VAL A 38 10.60 0.86 -6.36
C VAL A 38 10.32 -0.44 -5.61
N LYS A 39 9.88 -0.34 -4.36
CA LYS A 39 9.55 -1.49 -3.52
C LYS A 39 8.33 -2.21 -4.09
N VAL A 40 8.40 -3.54 -4.13
CA VAL A 40 7.31 -4.41 -4.59
C VAL A 40 6.92 -5.34 -3.45
N ARG A 41 5.62 -5.39 -3.14
CA ARG A 41 5.01 -6.34 -2.21
C ARG A 41 4.08 -7.25 -3.01
N GLU A 42 4.15 -8.54 -2.75
CA GLU A 42 3.25 -9.52 -3.32
C GLU A 42 2.08 -9.75 -2.36
N ASP A 43 0.88 -9.39 -2.80
CA ASP A 43 -0.36 -9.53 -2.05
C ASP A 43 -1.53 -9.60 -3.04
N ALA A 44 -2.10 -10.79 -3.22
CA ALA A 44 -3.07 -11.06 -4.28
C ALA A 44 -4.41 -10.35 -4.03
N ASP A 45 -4.90 -10.40 -2.79
CA ASP A 45 -6.19 -9.82 -2.39
C ASP A 45 -6.12 -8.29 -2.47
N LEU A 46 -5.02 -7.71 -2.00
CA LEU A 46 -4.80 -6.27 -2.06
C LEU A 46 -4.62 -5.76 -3.49
N ALA A 47 -3.88 -6.49 -4.32
CA ALA A 47 -3.74 -6.15 -5.74
C ALA A 47 -5.09 -6.21 -6.47
N GLU A 48 -5.96 -7.16 -6.12
CA GLU A 48 -7.31 -7.25 -6.68
C GLU A 48 -8.20 -6.10 -6.20
N MET A 49 -8.22 -5.80 -4.90
CA MET A 49 -8.96 -4.69 -4.33
C MET A 49 -8.56 -3.34 -4.97
N LEU A 50 -7.26 -3.05 -5.04
CA LEU A 50 -6.75 -1.80 -5.61
C LEU A 50 -6.98 -1.72 -7.13
N SER A 51 -7.09 -2.85 -7.82
CA SER A 51 -7.39 -2.87 -9.26
C SER A 51 -8.81 -2.40 -9.61
N ALA A 52 -9.70 -2.30 -8.62
CA ALA A 52 -11.04 -1.74 -8.80
C ALA A 52 -11.04 -0.21 -8.81
N ILE A 53 -9.92 0.43 -8.45
CA ILE A 53 -9.75 1.89 -8.43
C ILE A 53 -9.19 2.34 -9.78
N ASP A 54 -9.78 3.37 -10.35
CA ASP A 54 -9.32 3.95 -11.62
C ASP A 54 -7.93 4.58 -11.46
N VAL A 55 -7.12 4.49 -12.51
CA VAL A 55 -5.82 5.17 -12.58
C VAL A 55 -6.04 6.69 -12.45
N ASP A 56 -5.11 7.36 -11.78
CA ASP A 56 -5.12 8.77 -11.39
C ASP A 56 -6.22 9.15 -10.38
N SER A 57 -6.91 8.15 -9.81
CA SER A 57 -7.90 8.37 -8.76
C SER A 57 -7.31 8.21 -7.36
N GLU A 58 -7.87 9.00 -6.43
CA GLU A 58 -7.59 8.87 -5.01
C GLU A 58 -8.15 7.55 -4.47
N ILE A 59 -7.46 7.01 -3.48
CA ILE A 59 -7.88 5.77 -2.82
C ILE A 59 -9.12 6.07 -1.95
N PRO A 60 -10.21 5.30 -2.12
CA PRO A 60 -11.41 5.50 -1.33
C PRO A 60 -11.19 5.09 0.13
N LEU A 61 -11.99 5.65 1.05
CA LEU A 61 -11.80 5.48 2.49
C LEU A 61 -11.81 4.00 2.91
N GLU A 62 -12.61 3.17 2.24
CA GLU A 62 -12.74 1.75 2.49
C GLU A 62 -11.45 0.96 2.17
N ALA A 63 -10.63 1.46 1.25
CA ALA A 63 -9.34 0.85 0.87
C ALA A 63 -8.14 1.49 1.60
N PHE A 64 -8.37 2.58 2.36
CA PHE A 64 -7.31 3.36 2.97
C PHE A 64 -6.52 2.57 4.02
N ALA A 65 -7.21 1.75 4.83
CA ALA A 65 -6.57 0.91 5.84
C ALA A 65 -5.56 -0.07 5.23
N ALA A 66 -5.93 -0.71 4.12
CA ALA A 66 -5.05 -1.66 3.44
C ALA A 66 -3.83 -0.96 2.81
N VAL A 67 -4.00 0.27 2.32
CA VAL A 67 -2.88 1.07 1.80
C VAL A 67 -1.98 1.57 2.92
N ALA A 68 -2.54 1.97 4.06
CA ALA A 68 -1.76 2.36 5.24
C ALA A 68 -0.86 1.21 5.72
N GLU A 69 -1.32 -0.04 5.62
CA GLU A 69 -0.50 -1.23 5.91
C GLU A 69 0.72 -1.32 4.96
N ILE A 70 0.52 -1.10 3.66
CA ILE A 70 1.62 -1.06 2.66
C ILE A 70 2.61 0.04 3.03
N LEU A 71 2.11 1.26 3.28
CA LEU A 71 2.95 2.41 3.59
C LEU A 71 3.76 2.17 4.87
N THR A 72 3.13 1.61 5.89
CA THR A 72 3.80 1.22 7.15
C THR A 72 4.92 0.22 6.89
N TYR A 73 4.69 -0.80 6.07
CA TYR A 73 5.73 -1.74 5.66
C TYR A 73 6.90 -1.03 4.96
N VAL A 74 6.62 -0.14 4.01
CA VAL A 74 7.65 0.61 3.27
C VAL A 74 8.45 1.51 4.22
N TYR A 75 7.78 2.24 5.12
CA TYR A 75 8.44 3.12 6.09
C TYR A 75 9.31 2.36 7.10
N ARG A 76 8.81 1.24 7.63
CA ARG A 76 9.59 0.34 8.49
C ARG A 76 10.82 -0.19 7.76
N ALA A 77 10.67 -0.62 6.50
CA ALA A 77 11.78 -1.10 5.68
C ALA A 77 12.82 0.00 5.35
N ASN A 78 12.40 1.27 5.32
CA ASN A 78 13.27 2.43 5.08
C ASN A 78 13.83 3.04 6.37
N GLY A 79 13.41 2.57 7.56
CA GLY A 79 13.83 3.10 8.86
C GLY A 79 13.31 4.51 9.17
N ASN A 80 12.26 4.96 8.48
CA ASN A 80 11.77 6.33 8.53
C ASN A 80 10.27 6.34 8.86
N MET A 81 9.92 5.93 10.07
CA MET A 81 8.52 5.89 10.52
C MET A 81 8.00 7.33 10.66
N PRO A 82 6.92 7.72 9.97
CA PRO A 82 6.35 9.05 10.11
C PRO A 82 5.62 9.20 11.46
N ASP A 83 5.73 10.38 12.09
CA ASP A 83 5.22 10.68 13.45
C ASP A 83 3.70 10.51 13.63
N PHE A 84 2.92 10.43 12.55
CA PHE A 84 1.47 10.21 12.60
C PHE A 84 1.07 8.73 12.67
N ILE A 85 2.01 7.80 12.56
CA ILE A 85 1.79 6.38 12.85
C ILE A 85 2.38 6.10 14.24
N ASN A 86 1.75 6.66 15.29
CA ASN A 86 2.08 6.24 16.65
C ASN A 86 1.45 4.86 16.90
N GLU A 87 2.19 3.97 17.54
CA GLU A 87 1.72 2.64 17.94
C GLU A 87 0.51 2.69 18.90
N GLU A 88 0.23 3.87 19.48
CA GLU A 88 -0.98 4.14 20.27
C GLU A 88 -2.23 4.45 19.42
N ASP A 89 -2.08 4.86 18.16
CA ASP A 89 -3.17 5.21 17.23
C ASP A 89 -3.42 4.13 16.16
N ALA A 90 -2.60 3.07 16.14
CA ALA A 90 -2.86 1.92 15.30
C ALA A 90 -4.18 1.26 15.73
N PRO A 91 -5.09 0.89 14.81
CA PRO A 91 -6.28 0.15 15.19
C PRO A 91 -5.85 -1.13 15.91
N ASP A 92 -6.29 -1.29 17.16
CA ASP A 92 -6.13 -2.52 17.92
C ASP A 92 -6.55 -3.69 17.01
N ASP A 93 -5.58 -4.53 16.63
CA ASP A 93 -5.87 -5.75 15.89
C ASP A 93 -6.79 -6.63 16.76
N PRO A 94 -8.04 -6.88 16.36
CA PRO A 94 -8.97 -7.64 17.18
C PRO A 94 -8.63 -9.15 17.25
N GLU A 95 -7.56 -9.62 16.60
CA GLU A 95 -7.19 -11.05 16.57
C GLU A 95 -5.97 -11.43 17.44
N ASP A 96 -5.76 -10.77 18.58
CA ASP A 96 -5.00 -11.38 19.69
C ASP A 96 -5.91 -11.65 20.89
N THR A 97 -6.87 -12.55 20.71
CA THR A 97 -7.39 -13.34 21.85
C THR A 97 -6.41 -14.46 22.18
N GLY A 98 -5.21 -14.08 22.60
CA GLY A 98 -4.26 -14.96 23.25
C GLY A 98 -4.85 -15.43 24.58
N GLU A 99 -5.33 -16.66 24.59
CA GLU A 99 -5.79 -17.35 25.79
C GLU A 99 -4.71 -17.41 26.87
N THR A 100 -5.15 -17.18 28.12
CA THR A 100 -4.68 -17.76 29.39
C THR A 100 -3.36 -17.26 30.03
N PRO A 101 -3.18 -17.37 31.36
CA PRO A 101 -3.57 -18.48 32.26
C PRO A 101 -4.86 -18.33 33.07
#